data_AF-A0A942DGK6-F1
#
_entry.id   AF-A0A942DGK6-F1
#
_cell.length_a   1.000
_cell.length_b   1.000
_cell.length_c   1.000
_cell.angle_alpha   90.00
_cell.angle_beta   90.00
_cell.angle_gamma   90.00
#
_symmetry.space_group_name_H-M   'P 1'
#
loop_
_entity.id
_entity.type
_entity.pdbx_description
1 polymer ?
#
loop_
_entity_poly.entity_id
_entity_poly.type
_entity_poly.pdbx_seq_one_letter_code
_entity_poly.pdbx_strand_id
1 'polypeptide(L)'
;MKRTSIITAGLALLIGFSTLQQPAQAGWTIYERQVRLKKEAAQGMKANELTKKEYDSLLESLEDINNRIKKMKAKNAGKLSIKDQGKIERSLNDVSVKITKLRLEKRVAK
;
A
#
# COMPACT_ATOMS: atom_id res chain seq x y z
N MET A 1 -30.37 64.70 15.80
CA MET A 1 -29.50 64.34 16.93
C MET A 1 -29.29 62.83 16.94
N LYS A 2 -28.05 62.40 17.19
CA LYS A 2 -27.58 61.01 17.23
C LYS A 2 -28.34 60.18 18.28
N ARG A 3 -28.55 58.88 18.00
CA ARG A 3 -28.30 57.76 18.93
C ARG A 3 -28.29 56.42 18.18
N THR A 4 -27.07 55.90 18.09
CA THR A 4 -26.66 54.51 17.90
C THR A 4 -27.34 53.54 18.88
N SER A 5 -27.57 52.30 18.44
CA SER A 5 -27.13 51.03 19.08
C SER A 5 -28.08 49.85 18.74
N ILE A 6 -27.67 48.83 17.99
CA ILE A 6 -27.03 47.53 18.38
C ILE A 6 -28.04 46.34 18.38
N ILE A 7 -27.87 45.47 17.37
CA ILE A 7 -27.77 43.99 17.37
C ILE A 7 -28.80 43.13 18.14
N THR A 8 -29.51 42.26 17.42
CA THR A 8 -29.64 40.80 17.72
C THR A 8 -30.17 40.08 16.47
N ALA A 9 -29.33 39.53 15.59
CA ALA A 9 -28.74 38.19 15.65
C ALA A 9 -29.79 37.06 15.74
N GLY A 10 -30.18 36.53 14.59
CA GLY A 10 -31.01 35.32 14.44
C GLY A 10 -30.59 34.53 13.21
N LEU A 11 -29.30 34.20 13.11
CA LEU A 11 -28.75 33.31 12.08
C LEU A 11 -28.60 31.91 12.69
N ALA A 12 -29.52 31.01 12.38
CA ALA A 12 -29.38 29.59 12.64
C ALA A 12 -29.53 28.82 11.33
N LEU A 13 -28.60 29.02 10.39
CA LEU A 13 -28.35 28.05 9.34
C LEU A 13 -27.47 26.95 9.95
N LEU A 14 -28.11 25.92 10.48
CA LEU A 14 -27.49 24.62 10.74
C LEU A 14 -27.16 23.99 9.38
N ILE A 15 -26.05 24.42 8.78
CA ILE A 15 -25.40 23.65 7.72
C ILE A 15 -24.75 22.48 8.44
N GLY A 16 -25.46 21.36 8.48
CA GLY A 16 -24.88 20.09 8.86
C GLY A 16 -23.67 19.83 7.97
N PHE A 17 -22.47 20.06 8.51
CA PHE A 17 -21.25 19.47 7.99
C PHE A 17 -21.37 17.96 8.21
N SER A 18 -22.07 17.27 7.32
CA SER A 18 -21.80 15.86 7.09
C SER A 18 -20.37 15.80 6.58
N THR A 19 -19.43 15.54 7.51
CA THR A 19 -18.10 15.11 7.15
C THR A 19 -18.29 13.97 6.17
N LEU A 20 -17.97 14.22 4.89
CA LEU A 20 -17.78 13.19 3.90
C LEU A 20 -16.62 12.32 4.43
N GLN A 21 -16.95 11.37 5.29
CA GLN A 21 -16.14 10.19 5.53
C GLN A 21 -16.17 9.44 4.20
N GLN A 22 -15.27 9.86 3.30
CA GLN A 22 -14.87 9.01 2.20
C GLN A 22 -14.47 7.68 2.86
N PRO A 23 -15.12 6.55 2.54
CA PRO A 23 -14.59 5.27 2.98
C PRO A 23 -13.17 5.24 2.46
N ALA A 24 -12.19 5.11 3.37
CA ALA A 24 -10.81 4.91 2.99
C ALA A 24 -10.82 3.84 1.90
N GLN A 25 -10.48 4.21 0.66
CA GLN A 25 -10.49 3.27 -0.45
C GLN A 25 -9.74 2.04 0.05
N ALA A 26 -10.43 0.90 0.11
CA ALA A 26 -9.89 -0.30 0.69
C ALA A 26 -8.68 -0.73 -0.16
N GLY A 27 -7.52 -0.20 0.20
CA GLY A 27 -6.25 -0.59 -0.35
C GLY A 27 -6.04 -2.07 -0.07
N TRP A 28 -5.24 -2.69 -0.91
CA TRP A 28 -4.88 -4.10 -0.76
C TRP A 28 -4.23 -4.31 0.60
N THR A 29 -4.60 -5.37 1.30
CA THR A 29 -3.87 -5.78 2.50
C THR A 29 -2.46 -6.21 2.13
N ILE A 30 -1.53 -6.13 3.09
CA ILE A 30 -0.14 -6.62 2.95
C ILE A 30 -0.11 -8.06 2.40
N TYR A 31 -1.01 -8.93 2.87
CA TYR A 31 -1.09 -10.32 2.43
C TYR A 31 -1.56 -10.44 0.98
N GLU A 32 -2.66 -9.77 0.62
CA GLU A 32 -3.16 -9.77 -0.77
C GLU A 32 -2.11 -9.22 -1.74
N ARG A 33 -1.36 -8.21 -1.31
CA ARG A 33 -0.27 -7.62 -2.09
C ARG A 33 0.88 -8.62 -2.29
N GLN A 34 1.27 -9.39 -1.27
CA GLN A 34 2.24 -10.48 -1.42
C GLN A 34 1.75 -11.55 -2.41
N VAL A 35 0.48 -11.97 -2.31
CA VAL A 35 -0.11 -12.98 -3.21
C VAL A 35 -0.10 -12.49 -4.66
N ARG A 36 -0.48 -11.23 -4.90
CA ARG A 36 -0.42 -10.63 -6.24
C ARG A 36 1.00 -10.60 -6.79
N LEU A 37 1.98 -10.14 -6.02
CA LEU A 37 3.37 -10.06 -6.49
C LEU A 37 3.93 -11.44 -6.85
N LYS A 38 3.59 -12.49 -6.07
CA LYS A 38 3.93 -13.88 -6.43
C LYS A 38 3.30 -14.29 -7.75
N LYS A 39 2.03 -13.94 -7.97
CA LYS A 39 1.32 -14.24 -9.22
C LYS A 39 1.93 -13.50 -10.41
N GLU A 40 2.29 -12.22 -10.25
CA GLU A 40 2.94 -11.42 -11.29
C GLU A 40 4.31 -11.97 -11.66
N ALA A 41 5.12 -12.38 -10.67
CA ALA A 41 6.40 -13.05 -10.91
C ALA A 41 6.19 -14.39 -11.65
N ALA A 42 5.22 -15.20 -11.24
CA ALA A 42 4.91 -16.46 -11.90
C ALA A 42 4.42 -16.26 -13.35
N GLN A 43 3.64 -15.22 -13.61
CA GLN A 43 3.22 -14.83 -14.95
C GLN A 43 4.40 -14.39 -15.81
N GLY A 44 5.30 -13.56 -15.27
CA GLY A 44 6.52 -13.15 -15.97
C GLY A 44 7.38 -14.35 -16.35
N MET A 45 7.56 -15.32 -15.46
CA MET A 45 8.28 -16.56 -15.77
C MET A 45 7.59 -17.38 -16.86
N LYS A 46 6.27 -17.59 -16.77
CA LYS A 46 5.49 -18.33 -17.79
C LYS A 46 5.53 -17.66 -19.16
N ALA A 47 5.61 -16.33 -19.20
CA ALA A 47 5.71 -15.55 -20.42
C ALA A 47 7.14 -15.46 -20.98
N ASN A 48 8.13 -16.11 -20.35
CA ASN A 48 9.56 -15.95 -20.64
C ASN A 48 10.07 -14.51 -20.50
N GLU A 49 9.36 -13.68 -19.74
CA GLU A 49 9.75 -12.31 -19.37
C GLU A 49 10.61 -12.28 -18.10
N LEU A 50 10.78 -13.43 -17.45
CA LEU A 50 11.69 -13.64 -16.32
C LEU A 50 12.39 -14.99 -16.50
N THR A 51 13.68 -15.03 -16.19
CA THR A 51 14.42 -16.29 -16.03
C THR A 51 14.03 -16.98 -14.72
N LYS A 52 14.32 -18.28 -14.62
CA LYS A 52 14.14 -19.04 -13.37
C LYS A 52 14.88 -18.39 -12.19
N LYS A 53 16.11 -17.94 -12.41
CA LYS A 53 16.95 -17.31 -11.37
C LYS A 53 16.35 -15.97 -10.88
N GLU A 54 15.83 -15.16 -11.80
CA GLU A 54 15.16 -13.90 -11.46
C GLU A 54 13.85 -14.16 -10.69
N TYR A 55 13.06 -15.15 -11.12
CA TYR A 55 11.87 -15.58 -10.41
C TYR A 55 12.17 -16.06 -8.98
N ASP A 56 13.16 -16.95 -8.82
CA ASP A 56 13.56 -17.48 -7.51
C ASP A 56 14.02 -16.35 -6.57
N SER A 57 14.81 -15.39 -7.07
CA SER A 57 15.24 -14.22 -6.29
C SER A 57 14.09 -13.32 -5.84
N LEU A 58 13.04 -13.19 -6.67
CA LEU A 58 11.84 -12.44 -6.30
C LEU A 58 11.03 -13.17 -5.22
N LEU A 59 10.95 -14.50 -5.26
CA LEU A 59 10.30 -15.29 -4.22
C LEU A 59 11.04 -15.20 -2.89
N GLU A 60 12.37 -15.30 -2.92
CA GLU A 60 13.23 -15.12 -1.74
C GLU A 60 13.00 -13.76 -1.09
N SER A 61 12.96 -12.69 -1.91
CA SER A 61 12.65 -11.33 -1.42
C SER A 61 11.29 -11.25 -0.72
N LEU A 62 10.27 -11.93 -1.26
CA LEU A 62 8.92 -11.97 -0.67
C LEU A 62 8.86 -12.82 0.61
N GLU A 63 9.69 -13.87 0.69
CA GLU A 63 9.84 -14.70 1.88
C GLU A 63 10.55 -13.94 3.02
N ASP A 64 11.60 -13.19 2.70
CA ASP A 64 12.27 -12.30 3.66
C ASP A 64 11.33 -11.25 4.23
N ILE A 65 10.46 -10.67 3.39
CA ILE A 65 9.40 -9.77 3.85
C ILE A 65 8.46 -10.51 4.81
N ASN A 66 8.06 -11.74 4.51
CA ASN A 66 7.21 -12.54 5.40
C ASN A 66 7.90 -12.83 6.75
N ASN A 67 9.19 -13.16 6.73
CA ASN A 67 9.98 -13.39 7.93
C ASN A 67 10.10 -12.11 8.79
N ARG A 68 10.28 -10.95 8.15
CA ARG A 68 10.25 -9.64 8.82
C ARG A 68 8.88 -9.36 9.43
N ILE A 69 7.78 -9.63 8.73
CA ILE A 69 6.42 -9.50 9.27
C ILE A 69 6.25 -10.34 10.54
N LYS A 70 6.65 -11.62 10.52
CA LYS A 70 6.59 -12.51 11.68
C LYS A 70 7.37 -11.94 12.87
N LYS A 71 8.61 -11.49 12.64
CA LYS A 71 9.46 -10.87 13.68
C LYS A 71 8.84 -9.57 14.24
N MET A 72 8.27 -8.73 13.38
CA MET A 72 7.62 -7.48 13.81
C MET A 72 6.35 -7.75 14.62
N LYS A 73 5.52 -8.71 14.20
CA LYS A 73 4.34 -9.15 14.95
C LYS A 73 4.73 -9.73 16.31
N ALA A 74 5.74 -10.59 16.37
CA ALA A 74 6.22 -11.19 17.62
C ALA A 74 6.66 -10.12 18.65
N LYS A 75 7.25 -9.02 18.18
CA LYS A 75 7.67 -7.89 19.03
C LYS A 75 6.52 -6.98 19.48
N ASN A 76 5.34 -7.09 18.88
CA ASN A 76 4.24 -6.15 19.07
C ASN A 76 2.90 -6.88 19.29
N ALA A 77 2.89 -7.78 20.28
CA ALA A 77 1.70 -8.52 20.73
C ALA A 77 0.92 -9.22 19.60
N GLY A 78 1.64 -9.74 18.61
CA GLY A 78 1.06 -10.45 17.46
C GLY A 78 0.57 -9.54 16.32
N LYS A 79 0.67 -8.21 16.45
CA LYS A 79 0.13 -7.24 15.49
C LYS A 79 1.24 -6.41 14.82
N LEU A 80 1.02 -5.97 13.59
CA LEU A 80 1.90 -5.01 12.94
C LEU A 80 1.54 -3.59 13.38
N SER A 81 2.51 -2.85 13.90
CA SER A 81 2.35 -1.41 14.16
C SER A 81 2.17 -0.65 12.85
N ILE A 82 1.53 0.52 12.87
CA ILE A 82 1.36 1.37 11.67
C ILE A 82 2.71 1.72 11.04
N LYS A 83 3.72 2.00 11.87
CA LYS A 83 5.10 2.26 11.41
C LYS A 83 5.68 1.06 10.67
N ASP A 84 5.45 -0.15 11.18
CA ASP A 84 5.96 -1.36 10.55
C ASP A 84 5.17 -1.74 9.30
N GLN A 85 3.85 -1.52 9.27
CA GLN A 85 3.05 -1.63 8.05
C GLN A 85 3.66 -0.77 6.94
N GLY A 86 3.96 0.50 7.22
CA GLY A 86 4.60 1.38 6.24
C GLY A 86 5.98 0.89 5.76
N LYS A 87 6.78 0.24 6.61
CA LYS A 87 8.06 -0.37 6.18
C LYS A 87 7.85 -1.58 5.28
N ILE A 88 6.85 -2.41 5.59
CA ILE A 88 6.52 -3.59 4.80
C ILE A 88 5.95 -3.15 3.44
N GLU A 89 5.06 -2.17 3.41
CA GLU A 89 4.51 -1.61 2.17
C GLU A 89 5.59 -1.03 1.25
N ARG A 90 6.59 -0.34 1.81
CA ARG A 90 7.77 0.09 1.03
C ARG A 90 8.53 -1.09 0.45
N SER A 91 8.78 -2.13 1.26
CA SER A 91 9.50 -3.32 0.79
C SER A 91 8.74 -4.05 -0.33
N LEU A 92 7.41 -4.13 -0.23
CA LEU A 92 6.55 -4.69 -1.28
C LEU A 92 6.55 -3.83 -2.55
N ASN A 93 6.66 -2.51 -2.41
CA ASN A 93 6.81 -1.61 -3.55
C ASN A 93 8.13 -1.85 -4.29
N ASP A 94 9.23 -2.01 -3.56
CA ASP A 94 10.54 -2.27 -4.16
C ASP A 94 10.52 -3.58 -4.96
N VAL A 95 9.88 -4.63 -4.45
CA VAL A 95 9.67 -5.88 -5.19
C VAL A 95 8.82 -5.66 -6.44
N SER A 96 7.72 -4.90 -6.34
CA SER A 96 6.85 -4.58 -7.49
C SER A 96 7.60 -3.85 -8.62
N VAL A 97 8.42 -2.86 -8.25
CA VAL A 97 9.28 -2.13 -9.19
C VAL A 97 10.29 -3.08 -9.82
N LYS A 98 10.92 -3.97 -9.04
CA LYS A 98 11.88 -4.96 -9.54
C LYS A 98 11.24 -5.94 -10.53
N ILE A 99 10.05 -6.47 -10.24
CA ILE A 99 9.29 -7.32 -11.17
C ILE A 99 9.07 -6.59 -12.49
N THR A 100 8.57 -5.36 -12.41
CA THR A 100 8.25 -4.55 -13.58
C THR A 100 9.51 -4.29 -14.43
N LYS A 101 10.60 -3.89 -13.79
CA LYS A 101 11.89 -3.63 -14.44
C LYS A 101 12.41 -4.86 -15.19
N LEU A 102 12.51 -6.00 -14.51
CA LEU A 102 13.03 -7.24 -15.11
C LEU A 102 12.18 -7.70 -16.30
N ARG A 103 10.85 -7.64 -16.17
CA ARG A 103 9.94 -8.00 -17.27
C ARG A 103 10.10 -7.06 -18.47
N LEU A 104 10.22 -5.75 -18.24
CA LEU A 104 10.43 -4.78 -19.31
C LEU A 104 11.78 -4.99 -20.01
N GLU A 105 12.85 -5.22 -19.26
CA GLU A 105 14.18 -5.50 -19.82
C GLU A 105 14.16 -6.70 -20.77
N LYS A 106 13.47 -7.79 -20.39
CA LYS A 106 13.33 -8.96 -21.27
C LYS A 106 12.47 -8.70 -22.50
N ARG A 107 11.43 -7.86 -22.39
CA ARG A 107 10.55 -7.53 -23.52
C ARG A 107 11.24 -6.63 -24.55
N VAL A 108 12.12 -5.72 -24.12
CA VAL A 108 12.84 -4.79 -25.01
C VAL A 108 14.08 -5.45 -25.63
N ALA A 109 14.67 -6.43 -24.94
CA ALA A 109 15.82 -7.18 -25.46
C ALA A 109 15.48 -8.25 -26.51
N LYS A 110 14.20 -8.45 -26.82
CA LYS A 110 13.71 -9.40 -27.83
C LYS A 110 13.48 -8.70 -29.15
#